data_AF-A0A8H6RMF8-F1
#
_entry.id   AF-A0A8H6RMF8-F1
#
_cell.length_a   1.000
_cell.length_b   1.000
_cell.length_c   1.000
_cell.angle_alpha   90.00
_cell.angle_beta   90.00
_cell.angle_gamma   90.00
#
_symmetry.space_group_name_H-M   'P 1'
#
loop_
_entity.id
_entity.type
_entity.pdbx_description
1 polymer ?
#
loop_
_entity_poly.entity_id
_entity_poly.type
_entity_poly.pdbx_seq_one_letter_code
_entity_poly.pdbx_strand_id
1 'polypeptide(L)'
;MPSPPPAESAWANSFTKLLAFNQTQYRRVLALDSDSTIMQNLDHLFLLPSEVEIAMPRAYWESSNTFMMPHSPKLCSSMILLTPSEAAFNIVQWHTANRAASDYDMEIVNKLFYSSSSDSVTMILPHRGNILLTGEFRESNHSAYLGSNARWSARTALEEAHYVHFSDFPLPKPWAVQSYELLKGARPACGGEGVQNFCEEREAWDWLYRDFRERRRNVCGSEFDTWLEVESELEVTRLLGDAPTSATTVGGQATVETVVVVVS
;
A
#
# COMPACT_ATOMS: atom_id res chain seq x y z
N MET A 1 24.06 -10.32 -2.70
CA MET A 1 22.85 -9.47 -2.59
C MET A 1 22.91 -8.78 -1.24
N PRO A 2 22.90 -7.44 -1.15
CA PRO A 2 22.69 -6.80 0.14
C PRO A 2 21.30 -7.20 0.65
N SER A 3 21.22 -7.55 1.94
CA SER A 3 19.95 -7.80 2.62
C SER A 3 18.99 -6.62 2.44
N PRO A 4 17.66 -6.83 2.41
CA PRO A 4 16.72 -5.73 2.41
C PRO A 4 17.05 -4.79 3.59
N PRO A 5 16.87 -3.47 3.42
CA PRO A 5 17.11 -2.52 4.50
C PRO A 5 16.36 -2.98 5.75
N PRO A 6 16.93 -2.86 6.96
CA PRO A 6 16.21 -3.12 8.18
C PRO A 6 14.90 -2.31 8.18
N ALA A 7 13.82 -2.94 8.64
CA ALA A 7 12.53 -2.32 8.98
C ALA A 7 12.67 -0.85 9.44
N GLU A 8 13.56 -0.61 10.40
CA GLU A 8 13.84 0.70 10.98
C GLU A 8 14.18 1.79 9.94
N SER A 9 14.88 1.46 8.85
CA SER A 9 15.23 2.42 7.79
C SER A 9 14.10 2.72 6.80
N ALA A 10 13.17 1.78 6.61
CA ALA A 10 12.05 1.95 5.68
C ALA A 10 11.01 2.95 6.18
N TRP A 11 10.90 3.11 7.52
CA TRP A 11 9.85 3.89 8.16
C TRP A 11 10.36 5.06 9.03
N ALA A 12 11.69 5.24 9.18
CA ALA A 12 12.28 6.31 9.99
C ALA A 12 11.83 7.74 9.62
N ASN A 13 11.40 7.97 8.37
CA ASN A 13 10.98 9.28 7.85
C ASN A 13 9.45 9.47 7.79
N SER A 14 8.65 8.52 8.29
CA SER A 14 7.18 8.58 8.18
C SER A 14 6.54 9.75 8.93
N PHE A 15 7.27 10.39 9.85
CA PHE A 15 6.80 11.53 10.65
C PHE A 15 6.59 12.82 9.85
N THR A 16 7.14 12.92 8.63
CA THR A 16 7.04 14.16 7.83
C THR A 16 5.57 14.55 7.55
N LYS A 17 4.68 13.57 7.40
CA LYS A 17 3.23 13.83 7.22
C LYS A 17 2.62 14.58 8.41
N LEU A 18 3.20 14.42 9.60
CA LEU A 18 2.70 15.06 10.81
C LEU A 18 2.98 16.57 10.86
N LEU A 19 3.78 17.10 9.91
CA LEU A 19 3.86 18.54 9.67
C LEU A 19 2.52 19.15 9.22
N ALA A 20 1.56 18.32 8.78
CA ALA A 20 0.20 18.73 8.48
C ALA A 20 -0.51 19.41 9.67
N PHE A 21 -0.18 19.01 10.91
CA PHE A 21 -0.71 19.65 12.12
C PHE A 21 -0.32 21.11 12.27
N ASN A 22 0.78 21.54 11.65
CA ASN A 22 1.27 22.91 11.71
C ASN A 22 0.74 23.79 10.55
N GLN A 23 -0.08 23.26 9.65
CA GLN A 23 -0.61 24.02 8.50
C GLN A 23 -1.84 24.85 8.88
N THR A 24 -1.69 25.71 9.88
CA THR A 24 -2.77 26.48 10.54
C THR A 24 -3.43 27.53 9.65
N GLN A 25 -2.87 27.79 8.46
CA GLN A 25 -3.52 28.59 7.42
C GLN A 25 -4.75 27.89 6.81
N TYR A 26 -4.92 26.58 7.01
CA TYR A 26 -6.05 25.83 6.51
C TYR A 26 -7.00 25.41 7.64
N ARG A 27 -8.30 25.44 7.36
CA ARG A 27 -9.34 24.94 8.29
C ARG A 27 -9.30 23.41 8.43
N ARG A 28 -8.92 22.72 7.35
CA ARG A 28 -8.86 21.26 7.23
C ARG A 28 -7.70 20.90 6.34
N VAL A 29 -7.00 19.82 6.66
CA VAL A 29 -5.95 19.23 5.84
C VAL A 29 -6.18 17.73 5.73
N LEU A 30 -6.14 17.22 4.49
CA LEU A 30 -6.09 15.78 4.23
C LEU A 30 -4.64 15.41 3.91
N ALA A 31 -3.96 14.76 4.85
CA ALA A 31 -2.61 14.24 4.68
C ALA A 31 -2.70 12.80 4.13
N LEU A 32 -2.00 12.56 3.03
CA LEU A 32 -1.95 11.28 2.33
C LEU A 32 -0.51 10.79 2.22
N ASP A 33 -0.33 9.48 2.33
CA ASP A 33 0.93 8.81 2.08
C ASP A 33 1.34 8.84 0.60
N SER A 34 2.64 9.00 0.35
CA SER A 34 3.18 9.15 -1.01
C SER A 34 3.15 7.85 -1.83
N ASP A 35 3.11 6.71 -1.16
CA ASP A 35 3.00 5.35 -1.67
C ASP A 35 1.56 4.87 -1.70
N SER A 36 0.70 5.69 -2.30
CA SER A 36 -0.71 5.40 -2.45
C SER A 36 -1.28 5.97 -3.74
N THR A 37 -2.48 5.51 -4.09
CA THR A 37 -3.26 5.96 -5.24
C THR A 37 -4.66 6.38 -4.78
N ILE A 38 -5.09 7.56 -5.22
CA ILE A 38 -6.49 8.00 -5.07
C ILE A 38 -7.28 7.36 -6.22
N MET A 39 -8.25 6.53 -5.87
CA MET A 39 -9.09 5.77 -6.80
C MET A 39 -10.41 6.49 -7.08
N GLN A 40 -10.92 7.24 -6.11
CA GLN A 40 -12.18 7.98 -6.20
C GLN A 40 -12.07 9.32 -5.47
N ASN A 41 -13.04 10.22 -5.68
CA ASN A 41 -13.03 11.55 -5.07
C ASN A 41 -13.13 11.47 -3.54
N LEU A 42 -12.19 12.13 -2.84
CA LEU A 42 -12.10 12.17 -1.37
C LEU A 42 -12.70 13.44 -0.76
N ASP A 43 -13.29 14.34 -1.56
CA ASP A 43 -13.74 15.66 -1.08
C ASP A 43 -14.87 15.56 -0.05
N HIS A 44 -15.64 14.46 -0.12
CA HIS A 44 -16.69 14.16 0.86
C HIS A 44 -16.16 14.10 2.30
N LEU A 45 -14.87 13.79 2.52
CA LEU A 45 -14.24 13.82 3.84
C LEU A 45 -14.22 15.24 4.44
N PHE A 46 -14.16 16.29 3.62
CA PHE A 46 -14.18 17.67 4.11
C PHE A 46 -15.57 18.13 4.58
N LEU A 47 -16.61 17.34 4.29
CA LEU A 47 -17.98 17.58 4.75
C LEU A 47 -18.25 17.01 6.15
N LEU A 48 -17.27 16.32 6.75
CA LEU A 48 -17.39 15.80 8.11
C LEU A 48 -17.61 16.94 9.12
N PRO A 49 -18.40 16.71 10.19
CA PRO A 49 -18.76 17.74 11.17
C PRO A 49 -17.53 18.47 11.72
N SER A 50 -17.65 19.79 11.93
CA SER A 50 -16.53 20.63 12.37
C SER A 50 -15.90 20.21 13.69
N GLU A 51 -16.66 19.51 14.52
CA GLU A 51 -16.27 19.01 15.83
C GLU A 51 -15.28 17.84 15.70
N VAL A 52 -15.32 17.07 14.58
CA VAL A 52 -14.37 15.99 14.31
C VAL A 52 -13.01 16.60 14.06
N GLU A 53 -12.09 16.55 15.01
CA GLU A 53 -10.76 17.14 14.85
C GLU A 53 -9.87 16.29 13.94
N ILE A 54 -10.05 14.97 14.00
CA ILE A 54 -9.32 14.00 13.19
C ILE A 54 -10.25 12.90 12.69
N ALA A 55 -10.09 12.51 11.43
CA ALA A 55 -10.69 11.30 10.88
C ALA A 55 -9.65 10.43 10.18
N MET A 56 -9.63 9.15 10.51
CA MET A 56 -8.66 8.18 9.98
C MET A 56 -9.32 6.82 9.74
N PRO A 57 -8.91 6.07 8.70
CA PRO A 57 -9.39 4.71 8.50
C PRO A 57 -8.98 3.77 9.63
N ARG A 58 -9.81 2.77 9.88
CA ARG A 58 -9.42 1.61 10.71
C ARG A 58 -8.27 0.84 10.03
N ALA A 59 -7.20 0.56 10.77
CA ALA A 59 -6.15 -0.37 10.38
C ALA A 59 -6.63 -1.82 10.60
N TYR A 60 -7.41 -2.34 9.66
CA TYR A 60 -8.13 -3.60 9.83
C TYR A 60 -7.22 -4.83 9.96
N TRP A 61 -6.00 -4.77 9.44
CA TRP A 61 -4.97 -5.82 9.52
C TRP A 61 -4.38 -5.95 10.93
N GLU A 62 -4.43 -4.89 11.73
CA GLU A 62 -3.94 -4.87 13.13
C GLU A 62 -4.99 -5.35 14.14
N SER A 63 -5.83 -6.31 13.74
CA SER A 63 -6.93 -6.82 14.57
C SER A 63 -6.49 -7.78 15.69
N SER A 64 -5.22 -8.20 15.69
CA SER A 64 -4.66 -9.10 16.70
C SER A 64 -4.32 -8.35 17.98
N ASN A 65 -5.13 -8.58 19.03
CA ASN A 65 -4.85 -8.41 20.46
C ASN A 65 -3.40 -7.98 20.80
N THR A 66 -3.11 -6.68 20.73
CA THR A 66 -2.00 -6.16 21.54
C THR A 66 -2.43 -6.24 22.99
N PHE A 67 -1.72 -7.04 23.80
CA PHE A 67 -1.93 -7.23 25.24
C PHE A 67 -2.10 -5.91 26.02
N MET A 68 -1.58 -4.81 25.47
CA MET A 68 -1.64 -3.48 26.06
C MET A 68 -2.91 -2.67 25.75
N MET A 69 -3.70 -3.05 24.74
CA MET A 69 -4.92 -2.35 24.33
C MET A 69 -5.97 -3.35 23.79
N PRO A 70 -6.46 -4.29 24.61
CA PRO A 70 -7.63 -5.07 24.24
C PRO A 70 -8.79 -4.06 24.05
N HIS A 71 -9.48 -4.12 22.91
CA HIS A 71 -10.67 -3.32 22.59
C HIS A 71 -10.51 -1.95 21.89
N SER A 72 -9.31 -1.54 21.47
CA SER A 72 -9.13 -0.29 20.69
C SER A 72 -8.78 -0.58 19.22
N PRO A 73 -9.66 -0.32 18.24
CA PRO A 73 -9.27 -0.30 16.83
C PRO A 73 -8.06 0.61 16.60
N LYS A 74 -7.01 0.05 16.00
CA LYS A 74 -5.87 0.83 15.50
C LYS A 74 -6.31 1.68 14.30
N LEU A 75 -5.78 2.89 14.19
CA LEU A 75 -6.05 3.82 13.10
C LEU A 75 -4.88 3.85 12.12
N CYS A 76 -5.18 3.90 10.83
CA CYS A 76 -4.23 3.98 9.72
C CYS A 76 -3.86 5.43 9.39
N SER A 77 -2.58 5.77 9.52
CA SER A 77 -1.97 7.09 9.27
C SER A 77 -1.65 7.37 7.81
N SER A 78 -1.98 6.45 6.90
CA SER A 78 -1.80 6.69 5.47
C SER A 78 -2.82 7.65 4.87
N MET A 79 -3.92 7.87 5.59
CA MET A 79 -4.90 8.90 5.29
C MET A 79 -5.37 9.53 6.60
N ILE A 80 -5.10 10.83 6.76
CA ILE A 80 -5.48 11.60 7.94
C ILE A 80 -6.17 12.88 7.49
N LEU A 81 -7.48 12.98 7.75
CA LEU A 81 -8.14 14.28 7.75
C LEU A 81 -7.93 14.90 9.14
N LEU A 82 -7.45 16.13 9.20
CA LEU A 82 -7.23 16.83 10.48
C LEU A 82 -7.60 18.31 10.41
N THR A 83 -7.89 18.88 11.57
CA THR A 83 -7.90 20.33 11.83
C THR A 83 -6.52 20.72 12.37
N PRO A 84 -5.71 21.50 11.62
CA PRO A 84 -4.39 21.92 12.08
C PRO A 84 -4.48 22.83 13.30
N SER A 85 -3.57 22.67 14.27
CA SER A 85 -3.41 23.60 15.39
C SER A 85 -1.99 23.53 15.97
N GLU A 86 -1.48 24.68 16.43
CA GLU A 86 -0.17 24.73 17.10
C GLU A 86 -0.14 23.85 18.36
N ALA A 87 -1.25 23.80 19.10
CA ALA A 87 -1.37 22.95 20.29
C ALA A 87 -1.21 21.47 19.93
N ALA A 88 -1.95 20.97 18.94
CA ALA A 88 -1.82 19.58 18.50
C ALA A 88 -0.42 19.30 17.93
N PHE A 89 0.16 20.23 17.16
CA PHE A 89 1.50 20.08 16.63
C PHE A 89 2.58 20.01 17.73
N ASN A 90 2.46 20.81 18.79
CA ASN A 90 3.39 20.75 19.93
C ASN A 90 3.33 19.40 20.64
N ILE A 91 2.14 18.83 20.79
CA ILE A 91 1.97 17.49 21.38
C ILE A 91 2.60 16.44 20.45
N VAL A 92 2.37 16.51 19.15
CA VAL A 92 2.99 15.62 18.16
C VAL A 92 4.53 15.70 18.20
N GLN A 93 5.10 16.91 18.25
CA GLN A 93 6.54 17.10 18.36
C GLN A 93 7.09 16.48 19.65
N TRP A 94 6.39 16.67 20.78
CA TRP A 94 6.79 16.08 22.05
C TRP A 94 6.80 14.54 21.98
N HIS A 95 5.75 13.91 21.45
CA HIS A 95 5.72 12.45 21.31
C HIS A 95 6.76 11.94 20.31
N THR A 96 7.01 12.68 19.22
CA THR A 96 8.03 12.33 18.23
C THR A 96 9.44 12.39 18.82
N ALA A 97 9.72 13.39 19.67
CA ALA A 97 11.01 13.55 20.34
C ALA A 97 11.26 12.49 21.43
N ASN A 98 10.19 11.97 22.06
CA ASN A 98 10.26 11.02 23.17
C ASN A 98 9.85 9.59 22.77
N ARG A 99 9.88 9.27 21.48
CA ARG A 99 9.42 7.98 20.93
C ARG A 99 10.42 6.86 21.19
N ALA A 100 9.93 5.62 21.29
CA ALA A 100 10.78 4.44 21.21
C ALA A 100 11.32 4.26 19.78
N ALA A 101 12.45 3.56 19.62
CA ALA A 101 13.02 3.30 18.29
C ALA A 101 12.05 2.53 17.37
N SER A 102 11.15 1.73 17.95
CA SER A 102 10.11 0.97 17.24
C SER A 102 8.80 1.74 17.04
N ASP A 103 8.66 2.94 17.59
CA ASP A 103 7.45 3.75 17.40
C ASP A 103 7.53 4.46 16.04
N TYR A 104 6.51 4.24 15.21
CA TYR A 104 6.30 4.96 13.96
C TYR A 104 5.14 5.95 14.12
N ASP A 105 4.78 6.62 13.02
CA ASP A 105 3.71 7.61 12.96
C ASP A 105 2.37 7.05 13.46
N MET A 106 2.08 5.78 13.15
CA MET A 106 0.91 5.06 13.65
C MET A 106 0.85 5.03 15.17
N GLU A 107 1.94 4.69 15.85
CA GLU A 107 1.98 4.60 17.31
C GLU A 107 1.80 5.96 17.96
N ILE A 108 2.41 7.00 17.39
CA ILE A 108 2.26 8.38 17.87
C ILE A 108 0.81 8.81 17.74
N VAL A 109 0.22 8.72 16.54
CA VAL A 109 -1.14 9.18 16.27
C VAL A 109 -2.16 8.37 17.09
N ASN A 110 -2.00 7.05 17.23
CA ASN A 110 -2.87 6.24 18.07
C ASN A 110 -2.74 6.60 19.57
N LYS A 111 -1.53 6.94 20.07
CA LYS A 111 -1.34 7.44 21.45
C LYS A 111 -2.07 8.78 21.65
N LEU A 112 -1.98 9.69 20.68
CA LEU A 112 -2.58 11.02 20.77
C LEU A 112 -4.11 11.03 20.74
N PHE A 113 -4.69 10.30 19.80
CA PHE A 113 -6.10 10.46 19.43
C PHE A 113 -7.02 9.36 19.96
N TYR A 114 -6.45 8.31 20.55
CA TYR A 114 -7.21 7.26 21.22
C TYR A 114 -7.08 7.30 22.75
N SER A 115 -5.98 7.83 23.29
CA SER A 115 -5.63 7.67 24.71
C SER A 115 -5.66 8.95 25.56
N SER A 116 -5.78 10.16 25.00
CA SER A 116 -5.28 11.35 25.72
C SER A 116 -6.22 12.54 25.98
N SER A 117 -7.48 12.57 25.55
CA SER A 117 -8.43 13.53 26.15
C SER A 117 -9.89 13.19 25.84
N SER A 118 -10.78 13.55 26.76
CA SER A 118 -12.23 13.64 26.54
C SER A 118 -12.64 14.74 25.55
N ASP A 119 -11.68 15.54 25.09
CA ASP A 119 -11.92 16.82 24.43
C ASP A 119 -11.60 16.78 22.92
N SER A 120 -10.79 15.83 22.46
CA SER A 120 -10.52 15.59 21.03
C SER A 120 -11.51 14.57 20.45
N VAL A 121 -12.28 14.97 19.44
CA VAL A 121 -13.23 14.08 18.75
C VAL A 121 -12.53 13.41 17.56
N THR A 122 -12.13 12.16 17.78
CA THR A 122 -11.56 11.30 16.74
C THR A 122 -12.64 10.45 16.08
N MET A 123 -12.76 10.56 14.76
CA MET A 123 -13.65 9.72 13.95
C MET A 123 -12.89 8.57 13.30
N ILE A 124 -13.40 7.35 13.49
CA ILE A 124 -12.89 6.17 12.81
C ILE A 124 -13.65 5.99 11.50
N LEU A 125 -12.96 6.13 10.38
CA LEU A 125 -13.53 5.85 9.06
C LEU A 125 -13.58 4.33 8.86
N PRO A 126 -14.71 3.78 8.37
CA PRO A 126 -14.77 2.39 7.95
C PRO A 126 -13.69 2.13 6.89
N HIS A 127 -12.88 1.08 7.06
CA HIS A 127 -11.81 0.81 6.10
C HIS A 127 -12.35 0.40 4.73
N ARG A 128 -13.38 -0.47 4.69
CA ARG A 128 -14.07 -0.81 3.44
C ARG A 128 -14.65 0.45 2.79
N GLY A 129 -14.37 0.62 1.51
CA GLY A 129 -14.72 1.82 0.77
C GLY A 129 -13.70 2.96 0.93
N ASN A 130 -13.12 3.19 2.11
CA ASN A 130 -12.19 4.31 2.29
C ASN A 130 -10.74 3.94 1.93
N ILE A 131 -10.23 2.81 2.42
CA ILE A 131 -8.85 2.37 2.20
C ILE A 131 -8.75 0.88 1.90
N LEU A 132 -7.88 0.53 0.96
CA LEU A 132 -7.49 -0.84 0.65
C LEU A 132 -5.97 -0.97 0.61
N LEU A 133 -5.42 -2.01 1.23
CA LEU A 133 -3.99 -2.33 1.10
C LEU A 133 -3.77 -3.22 -0.12
N THR A 134 -2.73 -2.95 -0.89
CA THR A 134 -2.30 -3.86 -1.97
C THR A 134 -1.94 -5.26 -1.45
N GLY A 135 -1.40 -5.33 -0.22
CA GLY A 135 -1.10 -6.59 0.46
C GLY A 135 -2.33 -7.47 0.65
N GLU A 136 -3.54 -6.90 0.69
CA GLU A 136 -4.79 -7.68 0.80
C GLU A 136 -4.94 -8.68 -0.35
N PHE A 137 -4.55 -8.30 -1.58
CA PHE A 137 -4.62 -9.21 -2.74
C PHE A 137 -3.65 -10.39 -2.65
N ARG A 138 -2.67 -10.34 -1.73
CA ARG A 138 -1.70 -11.41 -1.51
C ARG A 138 -2.12 -12.35 -0.38
N GLU A 139 -3.13 -11.97 0.41
CA GLU A 139 -3.65 -12.77 1.50
C GLU A 139 -4.55 -13.89 0.96
N SER A 140 -4.53 -15.04 1.62
CA SER A 140 -5.52 -16.10 1.39
C SER A 140 -6.75 -15.96 2.28
N ASN A 141 -6.67 -15.13 3.33
CA ASN A 141 -7.71 -14.93 4.31
C ASN A 141 -8.09 -13.45 4.44
N HIS A 142 -9.22 -13.08 3.84
CA HIS A 142 -9.72 -11.70 3.82
C HIS A 142 -10.68 -11.37 4.97
N SER A 143 -10.79 -12.23 5.99
CA SER A 143 -11.78 -12.04 7.08
C SER A 143 -11.60 -10.71 7.83
N ALA A 144 -10.36 -10.26 8.02
CA ALA A 144 -10.05 -8.98 8.64
C ALA A 144 -10.57 -7.79 7.83
N TYR A 145 -10.41 -7.83 6.50
CA TYR A 145 -10.95 -6.82 5.58
C TYR A 145 -12.47 -6.89 5.51
N LEU A 146 -13.05 -8.09 5.41
CA LEU A 146 -14.48 -8.27 5.24
C LEU A 146 -15.29 -7.92 6.50
N GLY A 147 -14.74 -8.19 7.69
CA GLY A 147 -15.37 -7.93 8.99
C GLY A 147 -16.73 -8.62 9.19
N SER A 148 -17.10 -9.53 8.29
CA SER A 148 -18.41 -10.18 8.17
C SER A 148 -18.27 -11.47 7.37
N ASN A 149 -19.35 -12.24 7.28
CA ASN A 149 -19.40 -13.48 6.48
C ASN A 149 -19.58 -13.21 4.97
N ALA A 150 -19.32 -11.99 4.50
CA ALA A 150 -19.38 -11.66 3.09
C ALA A 150 -18.33 -12.46 2.29
N ARG A 151 -18.56 -12.65 0.99
CA ARG A 151 -17.60 -13.30 0.10
C ARG A 151 -16.60 -12.28 -0.41
N TRP A 152 -15.32 -12.62 -0.39
CA TRP A 152 -14.26 -11.82 -1.02
C TRP A 152 -14.45 -11.74 -2.54
N SER A 153 -14.13 -10.56 -3.09
CA SER A 153 -14.07 -10.27 -4.52
C SER A 153 -13.03 -9.16 -4.71
N ALA A 154 -11.91 -9.50 -5.34
CA ALA A 154 -10.83 -8.55 -5.60
C ALA A 154 -11.32 -7.35 -6.42
N ARG A 155 -12.14 -7.61 -7.44
CA ARG A 155 -12.77 -6.57 -8.26
C ARG A 155 -13.63 -5.63 -7.42
N THR A 156 -14.54 -6.17 -6.61
CA THR A 156 -15.43 -5.35 -5.79
C THR A 156 -14.66 -4.53 -4.76
N ALA A 157 -13.66 -5.14 -4.11
CA ALA A 157 -12.82 -4.41 -3.16
C ALA A 157 -12.10 -3.22 -3.82
N LEU A 158 -11.57 -3.42 -5.03
CA LEU A 158 -10.88 -2.38 -5.80
C LEU A 158 -11.84 -1.28 -6.29
N GLU A 159 -13.01 -1.66 -6.82
CA GLU A 159 -14.04 -0.72 -7.30
C GLU A 159 -14.64 0.12 -6.16
N GLU A 160 -14.79 -0.44 -4.97
CA GLU A 160 -15.31 0.29 -3.79
C GLU A 160 -14.27 1.21 -3.17
N ALA A 161 -12.98 0.91 -3.28
CA ALA A 161 -11.91 1.66 -2.62
C ALA A 161 -11.78 3.09 -3.16
N HIS A 162 -11.71 4.08 -2.27
CA HIS A 162 -11.40 5.46 -2.62
C HIS A 162 -9.91 5.75 -2.60
N TYR A 163 -9.15 4.99 -1.81
CA TYR A 163 -7.73 5.15 -1.62
C TYR A 163 -7.06 3.77 -1.48
N VAL A 164 -5.96 3.56 -2.22
CA VAL A 164 -5.19 2.31 -2.17
C VAL A 164 -3.78 2.61 -1.70
N HIS A 165 -3.31 1.91 -0.67
CA HIS A 165 -1.97 2.07 -0.10
C HIS A 165 -1.09 0.84 -0.42
N PHE A 166 0.09 1.10 -0.99
CA PHE A 166 1.08 0.09 -1.34
C PHE A 166 1.83 -0.46 -0.10
N SER A 167 1.34 -1.59 0.41
CA SER A 167 1.81 -2.25 1.63
C SER A 167 2.23 -3.71 1.38
N ASP A 168 3.25 -3.92 0.55
CA ASP A 168 3.68 -5.24 0.09
C ASP A 168 5.04 -5.71 0.65
N PHE A 169 5.47 -5.22 1.81
CA PHE A 169 6.76 -5.64 2.40
C PHE A 169 6.93 -7.18 2.33
N PRO A 170 8.11 -7.70 1.93
CA PRO A 170 9.39 -7.01 1.67
C PRO A 170 9.54 -6.41 0.26
N LEU A 171 8.49 -6.38 -0.56
CA LEU A 171 8.54 -5.70 -1.85
C LEU A 171 8.76 -4.18 -1.63
N PRO A 172 9.74 -3.56 -2.31
CA PRO A 172 9.94 -2.12 -2.26
C PRO A 172 8.71 -1.34 -2.72
N LYS A 173 8.69 -0.04 -2.38
CA LYS A 173 7.64 0.90 -2.83
C LYS A 173 7.52 0.95 -4.36
N PRO A 174 6.36 1.29 -4.92
CA PRO A 174 6.05 1.08 -6.34
C PRO A 174 6.93 1.87 -7.32
N TRP A 175 7.62 2.93 -6.86
CA TRP A 175 8.59 3.68 -7.66
C TRP A 175 10.01 3.13 -7.62
N ALA A 176 10.31 2.19 -6.72
CA ALA A 176 11.65 1.66 -6.59
C ALA A 176 11.92 0.60 -7.67
N VAL A 177 13.19 0.49 -8.07
CA VAL A 177 13.65 -0.59 -8.94
C VAL A 177 13.52 -1.92 -8.21
N GLN A 178 12.97 -2.92 -8.90
CA GLN A 178 12.70 -4.24 -8.33
C GLN A 178 13.18 -5.30 -9.32
N SER A 179 13.89 -6.33 -8.85
CA SER A 179 14.27 -7.46 -9.70
C SER A 179 13.04 -8.27 -10.09
N TYR A 180 13.08 -8.92 -11.26
CA TYR A 180 12.09 -9.90 -11.70
C TYR A 180 11.73 -10.93 -10.63
N GLU A 181 12.72 -11.55 -9.98
CA GLU A 181 12.49 -12.59 -8.96
C GLU A 181 11.70 -12.09 -7.74
N LEU A 182 11.99 -10.86 -7.30
CA LEU A 182 11.31 -10.25 -6.16
C LEU A 182 9.84 -9.93 -6.50
N LEU A 183 9.61 -9.38 -7.70
CA LEU A 183 8.25 -9.12 -8.20
C LEU A 183 7.46 -10.41 -8.38
N LYS A 184 8.07 -11.42 -9.02
CA LYS A 184 7.48 -12.74 -9.23
C LYS A 184 7.08 -13.40 -7.91
N GLY A 185 7.93 -13.31 -6.89
CA GLY A 185 7.67 -13.88 -5.57
C GLY A 185 6.59 -13.14 -4.76
N ALA A 186 6.42 -11.83 -4.98
CA ALA A 186 5.40 -11.04 -4.30
C ALA A 186 4.02 -11.13 -4.98
N ARG A 187 3.99 -11.36 -6.30
CA ARG A 187 2.79 -11.37 -7.12
C ARG A 187 1.80 -12.47 -6.68
N PRO A 188 0.50 -12.16 -6.51
CA PRO A 188 -0.50 -13.15 -6.11
C PRO A 188 -0.54 -14.38 -7.03
N ALA A 189 -0.83 -15.56 -6.46
CA ALA A 189 -1.05 -16.78 -7.23
C ALA A 189 -2.35 -16.70 -8.04
N CYS A 190 -2.40 -17.40 -9.17
CA CYS A 190 -3.66 -17.65 -9.88
C CYS A 190 -4.30 -18.95 -9.36
N GLY A 191 -5.62 -18.96 -9.23
CA GLY A 191 -6.37 -20.14 -8.80
C GLY A 191 -6.63 -20.17 -7.30
N GLY A 192 -7.74 -19.56 -6.88
CA GLY A 192 -8.39 -19.95 -5.62
C GLY A 192 -8.80 -21.43 -5.65
N GLU A 193 -9.15 -22.00 -4.49
CA GLU A 193 -9.56 -23.40 -4.37
C GLU A 193 -10.56 -23.81 -5.47
N GLY A 194 -10.11 -24.69 -6.38
CA GLY A 194 -10.98 -25.43 -7.30
C GLY A 194 -11.32 -24.76 -8.65
N VAL A 195 -10.78 -23.61 -9.03
CA VAL A 195 -11.12 -22.98 -10.33
C VAL A 195 -9.87 -22.57 -11.13
N GLN A 196 -9.58 -23.32 -12.21
CA GLN A 196 -8.63 -22.89 -13.24
C GLN A 196 -9.11 -21.57 -13.88
N ASN A 197 -8.18 -20.66 -14.17
CA ASN A 197 -8.36 -19.40 -14.91
C ASN A 197 -8.98 -18.20 -14.17
N PHE A 198 -9.11 -18.23 -12.84
CA PHE A 198 -9.42 -17.02 -12.06
C PHE A 198 -8.15 -16.47 -11.40
N CYS A 199 -7.74 -15.28 -11.82
CA CYS A 199 -6.53 -14.57 -11.39
C CYS A 199 -6.88 -13.16 -10.88
N GLU A 200 -8.08 -12.93 -10.35
CA GLU A 200 -8.58 -11.57 -10.08
C GLU A 200 -7.67 -10.80 -9.12
N GLU A 201 -7.10 -11.48 -8.12
CA GLU A 201 -6.12 -10.93 -7.18
C GLU A 201 -4.87 -10.44 -7.91
N ARG A 202 -4.31 -11.28 -8.78
CA ARG A 202 -3.12 -10.99 -9.57
C ARG A 202 -3.37 -9.86 -10.55
N GLU A 203 -4.49 -9.89 -11.25
CA GLU A 203 -4.86 -8.87 -12.23
C GLU A 203 -5.04 -7.49 -11.58
N ALA A 204 -5.74 -7.43 -10.43
CA ALA A 204 -5.90 -6.20 -9.66
C ALA A 204 -4.56 -5.68 -9.15
N TRP A 205 -3.74 -6.56 -8.58
CA TRP A 205 -2.43 -6.21 -8.02
C TRP A 205 -1.46 -5.72 -9.11
N ASP A 206 -1.35 -6.44 -10.24
CA ASP A 206 -0.51 -6.03 -11.37
C ASP A 206 -0.96 -4.70 -11.95
N TRP A 207 -2.27 -4.51 -12.09
CA TRP A 207 -2.84 -3.26 -12.61
C TRP A 207 -2.46 -2.08 -11.72
N LEU A 208 -2.56 -2.20 -10.39
CA LEU A 208 -2.19 -1.13 -9.45
C LEU A 208 -0.72 -0.71 -9.57
N TYR A 209 0.18 -1.69 -9.67
CA TYR A 209 1.61 -1.42 -9.82
C TYR A 209 1.97 -0.83 -11.18
N ARG A 210 1.35 -1.32 -12.26
CA ARG A 210 1.55 -0.77 -13.60
C ARG A 210 1.00 0.65 -13.70
N ASP A 211 -0.25 0.88 -13.29
CA ASP A 211 -0.90 2.19 -13.31
C ASP A 211 -0.10 3.25 -12.54
N PHE A 212 0.37 2.94 -11.32
CA PHE A 212 1.18 3.87 -10.55
C PHE A 212 2.43 4.31 -11.30
N ARG A 213 3.13 3.35 -11.90
CA ARG A 213 4.38 3.56 -12.62
C ARG A 213 4.17 4.33 -13.92
N GLU A 214 3.14 3.98 -14.70
CA GLU A 214 2.75 4.69 -15.91
C GLU A 214 2.35 6.15 -15.61
N ARG A 215 1.53 6.40 -14.58
CA ARG A 215 1.17 7.76 -14.16
C ARG A 215 2.39 8.56 -13.73
N ARG A 216 3.28 7.95 -12.93
CA ARG A 216 4.52 8.60 -12.51
C ARG A 216 5.37 8.98 -13.72
N ARG A 217 5.55 8.09 -14.68
CA ARG A 217 6.25 8.38 -15.94
C ARG A 217 5.62 9.55 -16.68
N ASN A 218 4.30 9.54 -16.84
CA ASN A 218 3.58 10.56 -17.60
C ASN A 218 3.69 11.97 -16.98
N VAL A 219 3.86 12.06 -15.66
CA VAL A 219 3.99 13.34 -14.94
C VAL A 219 5.45 13.74 -14.72
N CYS A 220 6.32 12.79 -14.37
CA CYS A 220 7.68 13.08 -13.90
C CYS A 220 8.75 12.91 -14.98
N GLY A 221 8.47 12.22 -16.10
CA GLY A 221 9.42 11.99 -17.19
C GLY A 221 9.91 10.53 -17.29
N SER A 222 10.51 10.21 -18.44
CA SER A 222 10.97 8.86 -18.80
C SER A 222 12.22 8.41 -18.04
N GLU A 223 12.95 9.31 -17.39
CA GLU A 223 14.07 8.97 -16.51
C GLU A 223 13.64 8.10 -15.32
N PHE A 224 12.34 8.04 -15.04
CA PHE A 224 11.79 7.16 -14.02
C PHE A 224 11.50 5.75 -14.53
N ASP A 225 11.64 5.43 -15.83
CA ASP A 225 11.28 4.15 -16.50
C ASP A 225 12.15 2.94 -16.14
N THR A 226 12.73 2.92 -14.94
CA THR A 226 13.64 1.89 -14.41
C THR A 226 13.02 0.49 -14.24
N TRP A 227 11.74 0.31 -14.58
CA TRP A 227 10.97 -0.93 -14.45
C TRP A 227 10.63 -1.61 -15.79
N LEU A 228 10.80 -0.93 -16.93
CA LEU A 228 10.30 -1.43 -18.22
C LEU A 228 10.93 -2.77 -18.64
N GLU A 229 12.21 -2.97 -18.33
CA GLU A 229 12.91 -4.23 -18.62
C GLU A 229 12.28 -5.40 -17.84
N VAL A 230 11.98 -5.19 -16.56
CA VAL A 230 11.41 -6.21 -15.67
C VAL A 230 9.95 -6.51 -16.01
N GLU A 231 9.19 -5.49 -16.39
CA GLU A 231 7.82 -5.66 -16.88
C GLU A 231 7.78 -6.41 -18.22
N SER A 232 8.74 -6.14 -19.10
CA SER A 232 8.90 -6.89 -20.35
C SER A 232 9.23 -8.36 -20.08
N GLU A 233 10.11 -8.66 -19.12
CA GLU A 233 10.40 -10.04 -18.70
C GLU A 233 9.17 -10.76 -18.10
N LEU A 234 8.36 -10.05 -17.30
CA LEU A 234 7.10 -10.57 -16.75
C LEU A 234 6.08 -10.84 -17.85
N GLU A 235 5.94 -9.95 -18.82
CA GLU A 235 5.02 -10.11 -19.95
C GLU A 235 5.46 -11.25 -20.88
N VAL A 236 6.77 -11.35 -21.15
CA VAL A 236 7.34 -12.50 -21.89
C VAL A 236 7.06 -13.81 -21.13
N THR A 237 7.24 -13.85 -19.81
CA THR A 237 6.91 -15.04 -19.01
C THR A 237 5.40 -15.36 -19.09
N ARG A 238 4.54 -14.34 -19.03
CA ARG A 238 3.09 -14.49 -19.15
C ARG A 238 2.70 -15.11 -20.50
N LEU A 239 3.31 -14.65 -21.58
CA LEU A 239 3.03 -15.11 -22.95
C LEU A 239 3.61 -16.49 -23.25
N LEU A 240 4.77 -16.83 -22.68
CA LEU A 240 5.42 -18.13 -22.86
C LEU A 240 4.83 -19.22 -21.94
N GLY A 241 3.98 -18.84 -20.98
CA GLY A 241 3.55 -19.68 -19.87
C GLY A 241 4.69 -19.89 -18.89
N ASP A 242 4.37 -20.15 -17.62
CA ASP A 242 5.36 -20.66 -16.66
C ASP A 242 5.82 -22.04 -17.16
N ALA A 243 6.81 -22.06 -18.07
CA ALA A 243 7.38 -23.30 -18.56
C ALA A 243 7.90 -24.04 -17.32
N PRO A 244 7.42 -25.25 -17.04
CA PRO A 244 8.01 -26.04 -15.98
C PRO A 244 9.47 -26.21 -16.36
N THR A 245 10.39 -25.74 -15.52
CA THR A 245 11.79 -26.13 -15.58
C THR A 245 11.89 -27.60 -15.16
N SER A 246 11.27 -28.50 -15.91
CA SER A 246 11.73 -29.88 -15.97
C SER A 246 13.01 -29.84 -16.78
N ALA A 247 14.13 -30.02 -16.07
CA ALA A 247 15.41 -30.32 -16.68
C ALA A 247 15.23 -31.61 -17.51
N THR A 248 14.84 -31.45 -18.76
CA THR A 248 14.83 -32.53 -19.74
C THR A 248 16.19 -32.45 -20.39
N THR A 249 17.14 -33.24 -19.89
CA THR A 249 18.35 -33.59 -20.64
C THR A 249 17.90 -34.27 -21.94
N VAL A 250 17.85 -33.51 -23.02
CA VAL A 250 17.78 -34.05 -24.38
C VAL A 250 19.10 -33.72 -25.05
N GLY A 251 19.96 -34.73 -25.17
CA GLY A 251 21.09 -34.69 -26.06
C GLY A 251 20.62 -34.62 -27.51
N GLY A 252 21.34 -33.85 -28.32
CA GLY A 252 21.13 -33.78 -29.77
C GLY A 252 21.18 -32.35 -30.27
N GLN A 253 22.25 -32.04 -31.01
CA GLN A 253 22.51 -30.74 -31.63
C GLN A 253 21.30 -30.19 -32.41
N ALA A 254 20.90 -28.95 -32.10
CA ALA A 254 20.19 -28.09 -33.02
C ALA A 254 20.89 -26.72 -33.02
N THR A 255 21.55 -26.39 -34.14
CA THR A 255 22.09 -25.06 -34.41
C THR A 255 20.94 -24.13 -34.75
N VAL A 256 20.73 -23.10 -33.93
CA VAL A 256 19.81 -22.00 -34.23
C VAL A 256 20.64 -20.90 -34.91
N GLU A 257 20.42 -20.68 -36.21
CA GLU A 257 20.96 -19.52 -36.91
C GLU A 257 20.04 -18.31 -36.66
N THR A 258 20.57 -17.28 -36.00
CA THR A 258 19.90 -16.00 -35.82
C THR A 258 20.24 -15.09 -37.00
N VAL A 259 19.25 -14.76 -37.84
CA VAL A 259 19.36 -13.72 -38.87
C VAL A 259 18.96 -12.37 -38.26
N VAL A 260 19.87 -11.41 -38.26
CA VAL A 260 19.58 -10.01 -37.93
C VAL A 260 19.37 -9.25 -39.24
N VAL A 261 18.16 -8.74 -39.46
CA VAL A 261 17.86 -7.83 -40.56
C VAL A 261 17.92 -6.40 -40.02
N VAL A 262 18.92 -5.63 -40.46
CA VAL A 262 18.98 -4.18 -40.24
C VAL A 262 18.39 -3.52 -41.47
N VAL A 263 17.33 -2.74 -41.29
CA VAL A 263 16.77 -1.88 -42.34
C VAL A 263 17.28 -0.46 -42.06
N SER A 264 18.03 0.07 -43.02
CA SER A 264 18.55 1.44 -43.08
C SER A 264 17.47 2.47 -43.37
#